data_AF-A0A1B8DLR2-F1
#
_entry.id   AF-A0A1B8DLR2-F1
#
_cell.length_a   1.000
_cell.length_b   1.000
_cell.length_c   1.000
_cell.angle_alpha   90.00
_cell.angle_beta   90.00
_cell.angle_gamma   90.00
#
_symmetry.space_group_name_H-M   'P 1'
#
loop_
_entity.id
_entity.type
_entity.pdbx_description
1 polymer ?
#
loop_
_entity_poly.entity_id
_entity_poly.type
_entity_poly.pdbx_seq_one_letter_code
_entity_poly.pdbx_strand_id
1 'polypeptide(L)'
;MQLALKTARISNGILLEAWAASYIQPCLSLHAVLKYLGKYVSKPEKSSISYTELQAQILPYTNSRAPLLSFVSKLLNKLISERDWSAQEVSHILLGLPLQDSSREVVTLDCRPEEVQNDAITVEDETVTAKRSPLRRYQDRLADQVNQALAGVTLFDWLRAWNWKTWTVRPRAPLRVINYFPRYSSDPGSLEYRDYCRVKLALHHPFEHVTDLLSFNG
;
A
#
# COMPACT_ATOMS: atom_id res chain seq x y z
N MET A 1 8.47 14.89 -27.48
CA MET A 1 7.38 15.67 -28.13
C MET A 1 6.11 14.85 -28.45
N GLN A 2 6.14 13.52 -28.50
CA GLN A 2 4.93 12.70 -28.70
C GLN A 2 4.14 12.32 -27.43
N LEU A 3 4.71 12.48 -26.23
CA LEU A 3 3.97 12.23 -24.98
C LEU A 3 2.99 13.34 -24.60
N ALA A 4 3.13 14.55 -25.16
CA ALA A 4 2.27 15.69 -24.85
C ALA A 4 0.93 15.66 -25.61
N LEU A 5 0.84 14.91 -26.71
CA LEU A 5 -0.36 14.87 -27.55
C LEU A 5 -1.38 13.80 -27.12
N LYS A 6 -1.00 12.84 -26.26
CA LYS A 6 -1.91 11.77 -25.83
C LYS A 6 -2.76 12.14 -24.61
N THR A 7 -2.40 13.20 -23.89
CA THR A 7 -3.13 13.73 -22.72
C THR A 7 -4.16 14.80 -23.09
N ALA A 8 -4.25 15.22 -24.35
CA ALA A 8 -5.13 16.32 -24.79
C ALA A 8 -6.59 15.91 -25.06
N ARG A 9 -6.99 14.67 -24.74
CA ARG A 9 -8.34 14.15 -25.04
C ARG A 9 -9.22 13.89 -23.82
N ILE A 10 -8.81 14.33 -22.63
CA ILE A 10 -9.61 14.24 -21.40
C ILE A 10 -9.79 15.67 -20.87
N SER A 11 -11.07 16.10 -20.87
CA SER A 11 -11.66 17.28 -20.20
C SER A 11 -11.12 18.69 -20.52
N ASN A 12 -11.64 19.28 -21.60
CA ASN A 12 -11.47 20.68 -22.03
C ASN A 12 -11.86 21.77 -20.99
N GLY A 13 -12.57 21.46 -19.90
CA GLY A 13 -13.00 22.47 -18.92
C GLY A 13 -11.90 22.91 -17.94
N ILE A 14 -11.20 21.95 -17.34
CA ILE A 14 -10.23 22.21 -16.26
C ILE A 14 -8.97 22.91 -16.81
N LEU A 15 -8.55 22.54 -18.02
CA LEU A 15 -7.41 23.16 -18.69
C LEU A 15 -7.69 24.62 -19.07
N LEU A 16 -8.94 24.97 -19.44
CA LEU A 16 -9.34 26.34 -19.76
C LEU A 16 -9.42 27.22 -18.51
N GLU A 17 -9.93 26.69 -17.39
CA GLU A 17 -9.95 27.44 -16.12
C GLU A 17 -8.54 27.64 -15.54
N ALA A 18 -7.67 26.63 -15.64
CA ALA A 18 -6.25 26.77 -15.28
C ALA A 18 -5.51 27.78 -16.17
N TRP A 19 -5.90 27.89 -17.44
CA TRP A 19 -5.38 28.88 -18.39
C TRP A 19 -5.89 30.29 -18.09
N ALA A 20 -7.19 30.45 -17.80
CA ALA A 20 -7.81 31.72 -17.42
C ALA A 20 -7.28 32.26 -16.08
N ALA A 21 -6.91 31.37 -15.15
CA ALA A 21 -6.37 31.72 -13.84
C ALA A 21 -4.83 31.96 -13.82
N SER A 22 -4.18 32.10 -14.98
CA SER A 22 -2.73 32.39 -15.11
C SER A 22 -1.77 31.31 -14.57
N TYR A 23 -2.17 30.03 -14.51
CA TYR A 23 -1.29 28.94 -14.07
C TYR A 23 -0.48 28.29 -15.20
N ILE A 24 -0.85 28.53 -16.46
CA ILE A 24 -0.20 27.90 -17.62
C ILE A 24 0.11 28.98 -18.67
N GLN A 25 1.13 29.78 -18.42
CA GLN A 25 1.70 30.67 -19.43
C GLN A 25 2.68 29.86 -20.30
N PRO A 26 2.57 29.86 -21.64
CA PRO A 26 3.47 29.09 -22.48
C PRO A 26 4.90 29.60 -22.29
N CYS A 27 5.74 28.77 -21.66
CA CYS A 27 7.14 29.06 -21.45
C CYS A 27 7.89 28.80 -22.75
N LEU A 28 8.14 29.86 -23.53
CA LEU A 28 8.78 29.76 -24.86
C LEU A 28 10.31 29.60 -24.83
N SER A 29 10.92 29.52 -23.64
CA SER A 29 12.37 29.36 -23.48
C SER A 29 12.74 28.46 -22.29
N LEU A 30 13.86 27.75 -22.41
CA LEU A 30 14.40 26.89 -21.34
C LEU A 30 14.61 27.66 -20.03
N HIS A 31 15.10 28.90 -20.11
CA HIS A 31 15.31 29.75 -18.94
C HIS A 31 13.98 30.09 -18.23
N ALA A 32 12.92 30.38 -18.99
CA ALA A 32 11.60 30.62 -18.41
C ALA A 32 11.04 29.38 -17.70
N VAL A 33 11.24 28.19 -18.29
CA VAL A 33 10.86 26.91 -17.67
C VAL A 33 11.61 26.67 -16.37
N LEU A 34 12.94 26.84 -16.36
CA LEU A 34 13.74 26.63 -15.14
C LEU A 34 13.38 27.63 -14.04
N LYS A 35 13.12 28.90 -14.39
CA LYS A 35 12.67 29.92 -13.44
C LYS A 35 11.28 29.62 -12.88
N TYR A 36 10.38 29.11 -13.72
CA TYR A 36 9.07 28.64 -13.30
C TYR A 36 9.19 27.45 -12.34
N LEU A 37 9.96 26.41 -12.70
CA LEU A 37 10.22 25.27 -11.82
C LEU A 37 10.82 25.73 -10.48
N GLY A 38 11.85 26.59 -10.51
CA GLY A 38 12.46 27.16 -9.32
C GLY A 38 11.45 27.85 -8.39
N LYS A 39 10.56 28.69 -8.95
CA LYS A 39 9.50 29.39 -8.18
C LYS A 39 8.58 28.42 -7.42
N TYR A 40 8.21 27.28 -8.02
CA TYR A 40 7.27 26.35 -7.39
C TYR A 40 7.96 25.31 -6.51
N VAL A 41 9.19 24.90 -6.83
CA VAL A 41 9.99 24.03 -5.97
C VAL A 41 10.45 24.76 -4.69
N SER A 42 10.68 26.08 -4.77
CA SER A 42 11.08 26.88 -3.62
C SER A 42 9.92 27.41 -2.78
N LYS A 43 8.66 27.11 -3.14
CA LYS A 43 7.51 27.56 -2.34
C LYS A 43 7.42 26.69 -1.08
N PRO A 44 7.51 27.27 0.11
CA PRO A 44 7.28 26.51 1.33
C PRO A 44 5.80 26.09 1.36
N GLU A 45 5.55 24.79 1.51
CA GLU A 45 4.22 24.29 1.79
C GLU A 45 3.96 24.35 3.29
N LYS A 46 2.72 24.66 3.67
CA LYS A 46 2.32 24.71 5.07
C LYS A 46 2.33 23.29 5.64
N SER A 47 3.10 23.07 6.70
CA SER A 47 3.09 21.80 7.41
C SER A 47 1.80 21.65 8.21
N SER A 48 1.28 20.43 8.24
CA SER A 48 0.19 20.09 9.16
C SER A 48 0.62 20.32 10.60
N ILE A 49 -0.34 20.64 11.46
CA ILE A 49 -0.07 20.81 12.89
C ILE A 49 0.34 19.48 13.54
N SER A 50 1.06 19.55 14.67
CA SER A 50 1.57 18.36 15.32
C SER A 50 0.46 17.52 15.95
N TYR A 51 0.67 16.20 16.07
CA TYR A 51 -0.27 15.32 16.77
C TYR A 51 -0.48 15.76 18.23
N THR A 52 0.55 16.28 18.90
CA THR A 52 0.45 16.78 20.29
C THR A 52 -0.46 18.00 20.40
N GLU A 53 -0.38 18.93 19.45
CA GLU A 53 -1.26 20.11 19.42
C GLU A 53 -2.70 19.72 19.07
N LEU A 54 -2.89 18.80 18.14
CA LEU A 54 -4.21 18.24 17.84
C LEU A 54 -4.85 17.65 19.09
N GLN A 55 -4.12 16.81 19.81
CA GLN A 55 -4.59 16.18 21.04
C GLN A 55 -4.98 17.22 22.10
N ALA A 56 -4.15 18.24 22.32
CA ALA A 56 -4.43 19.32 23.26
C ALA A 56 -5.73 20.07 22.92
N GLN A 57 -6.03 20.24 21.63
CA GLN A 57 -7.27 20.89 21.19
C GLN A 57 -8.50 19.99 21.28
N ILE A 58 -8.35 18.66 21.33
CA ILE A 58 -9.47 17.70 21.39
C ILE A 58 -9.82 17.31 22.82
N LEU A 59 -8.81 17.19 23.68
CA LEU A 59 -8.92 16.70 25.05
C LEU A 59 -10.06 17.38 25.85
N PRO A 60 -10.24 18.71 25.79
CA PRO A 60 -11.31 19.41 26.52
C PRO A 60 -12.73 19.02 26.09
N TYR A 61 -12.90 18.49 24.87
CA TYR A 61 -14.21 18.18 24.28
C TYR A 61 -14.52 16.67 24.30
N THR A 62 -13.76 15.89 25.05
CA THR A 62 -13.91 14.42 25.12
C THR A 62 -15.02 14.03 26.10
N ASN A 63 -15.94 13.16 25.67
CA ASN A 63 -17.07 12.71 26.49
C ASN A 63 -16.63 11.76 27.61
N SER A 64 -17.02 12.04 28.85
CA SER A 64 -16.67 11.25 30.04
C SER A 64 -17.26 9.85 30.09
N ARG A 65 -18.37 9.57 29.38
CA ARG A 65 -19.01 8.24 29.37
C ARG A 65 -18.27 7.22 28.49
N ALA A 66 -17.62 7.69 27.42
CA ALA A 66 -16.87 6.85 26.49
C ALA A 66 -15.63 7.63 26.00
N PRO A 67 -14.66 7.91 26.90
CA PRO A 67 -13.60 8.87 26.65
C PRO A 67 -12.69 8.46 25.50
N LEU A 68 -12.31 7.19 25.41
CA LEU A 68 -11.45 6.70 24.33
C LEU A 68 -12.12 6.82 22.96
N LEU A 69 -13.36 6.35 22.83
CA LEU A 69 -14.08 6.43 21.55
C LEU A 69 -14.36 7.88 21.14
N SER A 70 -14.77 8.71 22.09
CA SER A 70 -15.00 10.14 21.84
C SER A 70 -13.72 10.86 21.42
N PHE A 71 -12.59 10.53 22.05
CA PHE A 71 -11.30 11.11 21.71
C PHE A 71 -10.84 10.68 20.32
N VAL A 72 -10.86 9.38 20.03
CA VAL A 72 -10.44 8.83 18.73
C VAL A 72 -11.29 9.39 17.60
N SER A 73 -12.63 9.39 17.72
CA SER A 73 -13.50 9.93 16.67
C SER A 73 -13.25 11.43 16.41
N LYS A 74 -13.07 12.22 17.48
CA LYS A 74 -12.76 13.66 17.32
C LYS A 74 -11.36 13.87 16.73
N LEU A 75 -10.39 13.04 17.10
CA LEU A 75 -9.05 13.06 16.53
C LEU A 75 -9.06 12.72 15.05
N LEU A 76 -9.78 11.68 14.64
CA LEU A 76 -9.91 11.31 13.21
C LEU A 76 -10.59 12.42 12.40
N ASN A 77 -11.69 12.99 12.91
CA ASN A 77 -12.38 14.10 12.24
C ASN A 77 -11.46 15.31 12.08
N LYS A 78 -10.68 15.63 13.11
CA LYS A 78 -9.77 16.76 13.09
C LYS A 78 -8.56 16.52 12.19
N LEU A 79 -8.02 15.30 12.19
CA LEU A 79 -6.92 14.89 11.32
C LEU A 79 -7.28 15.01 9.84
N ILE A 80 -8.51 14.68 9.45
CA ILE A 80 -8.96 14.81 8.07
C ILE A 80 -9.14 16.29 7.69
N SER A 81 -9.64 17.11 8.61
CA SER A 81 -9.96 18.53 8.36
C SER A 81 -8.75 19.47 8.39
N GLU A 82 -7.80 19.23 9.30
CA GLU A 82 -6.63 20.09 9.50
C GLU A 82 -5.38 19.57 8.77
N ARG A 83 -5.53 18.46 8.03
CA ARG A 83 -4.50 17.99 7.12
C ARG A 83 -4.26 19.06 6.06
N ASP A 84 -3.09 19.68 6.10
CA ASP A 84 -2.65 20.48 4.97
C ASP A 84 -2.35 19.50 3.81
N TRP A 85 -3.01 19.70 2.67
CA TRP A 85 -2.77 18.94 1.44
C TRP A 85 -1.84 19.75 0.56
N SER A 86 -0.78 19.12 0.05
CA SER A 86 0.08 19.78 -0.94
C SER A 86 -0.73 20.12 -2.19
N ALA A 87 -0.33 21.17 -2.91
CA ALA A 87 -1.00 21.52 -4.17
C ALA A 87 -0.93 20.35 -5.18
N GLN A 88 0.13 19.55 -5.11
CA GLN A 88 0.31 18.36 -5.91
C GLN A 88 -0.71 17.26 -5.55
N GLU A 89 -0.87 16.93 -4.26
CA GLU A 89 -1.84 15.92 -3.81
C GLU A 89 -3.27 16.31 -4.20
N VAL A 90 -3.66 17.58 -3.99
CA VAL A 90 -4.99 18.08 -4.38
C VAL A 90 -5.19 17.94 -5.89
N SER A 91 -4.19 18.31 -6.69
CA SER A 91 -4.27 18.18 -8.14
C SER A 91 -4.42 16.73 -8.59
N HIS A 92 -3.68 15.79 -7.97
CA HIS A 92 -3.81 14.36 -8.26
C HIS A 92 -5.21 13.85 -7.91
N ILE A 93 -5.77 14.24 -6.76
CA ILE A 93 -7.13 13.86 -6.36
C ILE A 93 -8.17 14.40 -7.34
N LEU A 94 -8.11 15.70 -7.67
CA LEU A 94 -9.08 16.34 -8.58
C LEU A 94 -9.03 15.76 -10.00
N LEU A 95 -7.84 15.37 -10.46
CA LEU A 95 -7.63 14.79 -11.79
C LEU A 95 -7.77 13.26 -11.82
N GLY A 96 -8.04 12.62 -10.67
CA GLY A 96 -8.10 11.16 -10.57
C GLY A 96 -6.77 10.46 -10.89
N LEU A 97 -5.64 11.15 -10.67
CA LEU A 97 -4.31 10.62 -10.92
C LEU A 97 -3.79 9.87 -9.68
N PRO A 98 -3.03 8.78 -9.86
CA PRO A 98 -2.44 8.06 -8.73
C PRO A 98 -1.46 8.97 -7.97
N LEU A 99 -1.62 9.08 -6.64
CA LEU A 99 -0.73 9.86 -5.77
C LEU A 99 0.69 9.31 -5.71
N GLN A 100 0.82 8.00 -5.89
CA GLN A 100 2.09 7.29 -5.92
C GLN A 100 2.12 6.42 -7.18
N ASP A 101 3.17 6.57 -7.96
CA ASP A 101 3.54 5.60 -9.00
C ASP A 101 4.76 4.83 -8.52
N SER A 102 4.75 3.51 -8.69
CA SER A 102 5.83 2.63 -8.26
C SER A 102 6.17 1.69 -9.40
N SER A 103 7.48 1.51 -9.62
CA SER A 103 7.99 0.51 -10.58
C SER A 103 7.58 -0.92 -10.22
N ARG A 104 7.21 -1.17 -8.96
CA ARG A 104 6.82 -2.49 -8.45
C ARG A 104 5.64 -2.39 -7.49
N GLU A 105 4.74 -3.35 -7.63
CA GLU A 105 3.67 -3.58 -6.67
C GLU A 105 4.25 -4.21 -5.39
N VAL A 106 3.82 -3.71 -4.23
CA VAL A 106 4.21 -4.25 -2.92
C VAL A 106 3.10 -5.12 -2.38
N VAL A 107 3.47 -6.31 -1.90
CA VAL A 107 2.57 -7.27 -1.26
C VAL A 107 2.92 -7.39 0.20
N THR A 108 1.93 -7.16 1.06
CA THR A 108 2.10 -7.36 2.50
C THR A 108 1.82 -8.81 2.87
N LEU A 109 2.70 -9.42 3.68
CA LEU A 109 2.53 -10.77 4.23
C LEU A 109 2.60 -10.74 5.76
N ASP A 110 1.57 -11.27 6.42
CA ASP A 110 1.61 -11.54 7.86
C ASP A 110 2.34 -12.86 8.11
N CYS A 111 3.41 -12.78 8.90
CA CYS A 111 4.28 -13.89 9.24
C CYS A 111 4.10 -14.39 10.67
N ARG A 112 3.13 -13.87 11.43
CA ARG A 112 2.79 -14.41 12.76
C ARG A 112 2.32 -15.87 12.67
N PRO A 113 2.32 -16.64 13.76
CA PRO A 113 1.71 -17.97 13.77
C PRO A 113 0.25 -17.93 13.33
N GLU A 114 -0.22 -18.95 12.60
CA GLU A 114 -1.56 -18.98 11.97
C GLU A 114 -2.68 -18.80 13.00
N GLU A 115 -2.50 -19.31 14.22
CA GLU A 115 -3.41 -19.15 15.36
C GLU A 115 -3.72 -17.70 15.73
N VAL A 116 -2.82 -16.77 15.37
CA VAL A 116 -2.91 -15.34 15.70
C VAL A 116 -3.25 -14.50 14.46
N GLN A 117 -3.26 -15.11 13.27
CA GLN A 117 -3.60 -14.39 12.04
C GLN A 117 -5.11 -14.22 11.93
N ASN A 118 -5.55 -12.97 11.72
CA ASN A 118 -6.94 -12.68 11.40
C ASN A 118 -7.15 -12.72 9.88
N ASP A 119 -8.37 -13.02 9.45
CA ASP A 119 -8.76 -12.87 8.05
C ASP A 119 -8.59 -11.41 7.59
N ALA A 120 -8.24 -11.24 6.31
CA ALA A 120 -8.06 -9.92 5.74
C ALA A 120 -9.44 -9.27 5.53
N ILE A 121 -9.71 -8.17 6.22
CA ILE A 121 -10.94 -7.41 6.03
C ILE A 121 -10.73 -6.44 4.87
N THR A 122 -11.48 -6.62 3.78
CA THR A 122 -11.56 -5.63 2.69
C THR A 122 -12.89 -4.91 2.76
N VAL A 123 -12.83 -3.57 2.72
CA VAL A 123 -14.00 -2.71 2.58
C VAL A 123 -14.00 -2.21 1.14
N GLU A 124 -14.81 -2.82 0.30
CA GLU A 124 -15.05 -2.40 -1.10
C GLU A 124 -16.53 -2.02 -1.20
N ASP A 125 -16.84 -0.83 -1.72
CA ASP A 125 -18.20 -0.32 -1.97
C ASP A 125 -19.16 -0.47 -0.77
N GLU A 126 -18.74 0.00 0.41
CA GLU A 126 -19.50 -0.07 1.68
C GLU A 126 -19.78 -1.49 2.20
N THR A 127 -19.27 -2.52 1.53
CA THR A 127 -19.37 -3.92 1.97
C THR A 127 -18.08 -4.39 2.62
N VAL A 128 -18.21 -4.86 3.86
CA VAL A 128 -17.11 -5.46 4.63
C VAL A 128 -17.06 -6.94 4.27
N THR A 129 -16.07 -7.35 3.47
CA THR A 129 -15.87 -8.75 3.10
C THR A 129 -14.58 -9.28 3.71
N ALA A 130 -14.69 -10.39 4.44
CA ALA A 130 -13.53 -11.16 4.88
C ALA A 130 -12.93 -11.90 3.66
N LYS A 131 -11.74 -11.51 3.24
CA LYS A 131 -10.90 -12.23 2.28
C LYS A 131 -9.92 -13.13 3.04
N ARG A 132 -9.66 -14.30 2.47
CA ARG A 132 -8.60 -15.20 2.95
C ARG A 132 -7.25 -14.46 2.95
N SER A 133 -6.44 -14.69 3.99
CA SER A 133 -5.07 -14.18 4.01
C SER A 133 -4.25 -14.76 2.84
N PRO A 134 -3.16 -14.08 2.41
CA PRO A 134 -2.29 -14.60 1.36
C PRO A 134 -1.75 -16.01 1.68
N LEU A 135 -1.40 -16.26 2.94
CA LEU A 135 -0.94 -17.57 3.41
C LEU A 135 -2.03 -18.64 3.25
N ARG A 136 -3.24 -18.37 3.75
CA ARG A 136 -4.39 -19.29 3.67
C ARG A 136 -4.70 -19.67 2.23
N ARG A 137 -4.71 -18.68 1.34
CA ARG A 137 -4.93 -18.89 -0.10
C ARG A 137 -3.86 -19.77 -0.73
N TYR A 138 -2.60 -19.62 -0.33
CA TYR A 138 -1.50 -20.46 -0.82
C TYR A 138 -1.61 -21.91 -0.32
N GLN A 139 -2.05 -22.12 0.92
CA GLN A 139 -2.30 -23.45 1.48
C GLN A 139 -3.43 -24.17 0.71
N ASP A 140 -4.52 -23.44 0.42
CA ASP A 140 -5.68 -23.98 -0.31
C ASP A 140 -5.42 -24.16 -1.83
N ARG A 141 -4.22 -23.92 -2.35
CA ARG A 141 -3.96 -23.81 -3.80
C ARG A 141 -4.37 -25.05 -4.61
N LEU A 142 -4.15 -26.24 -4.06
CA LEU A 142 -4.48 -27.51 -4.72
C LEU A 142 -5.98 -27.84 -4.64
N ALA A 143 -6.68 -27.29 -3.65
CA ALA A 143 -8.13 -27.40 -3.52
C ALA A 143 -8.86 -26.39 -4.43
N ASP A 144 -8.34 -25.16 -4.51
CA ASP A 144 -8.90 -24.09 -5.37
C ASP A 144 -8.70 -24.39 -6.87
N GLN A 145 -7.62 -25.09 -7.24
CA GLN A 145 -7.35 -25.46 -8.63
C GLN A 145 -6.63 -26.80 -8.73
N VAL A 146 -7.17 -27.73 -9.52
CA VAL A 146 -6.53 -29.02 -9.81
C VAL A 146 -5.41 -28.83 -10.83
N ASN A 147 -4.27 -28.30 -10.38
CA ASN A 147 -3.07 -28.17 -11.20
C ASN A 147 -1.85 -28.68 -10.40
N GLN A 148 -1.34 -29.84 -10.80
CA GLN A 148 -0.19 -30.47 -10.14
C GLN A 148 1.08 -29.61 -10.20
N ALA A 149 1.21 -28.71 -11.19
CA ALA A 149 2.35 -27.80 -11.27
C ALA A 149 2.39 -26.80 -10.08
N LEU A 150 1.27 -26.59 -9.38
CA LEU A 150 1.21 -25.75 -8.18
C LEU A 150 1.86 -26.39 -6.96
N ALA A 151 2.02 -27.73 -6.93
CA ALA A 151 2.55 -28.44 -5.77
C ALA A 151 3.98 -27.99 -5.43
N GLY A 152 4.82 -27.78 -6.46
CA GLY A 152 6.22 -27.36 -6.31
C GLY A 152 6.44 -25.84 -6.21
N VAL A 153 5.39 -25.03 -6.24
CA VAL A 153 5.52 -23.57 -6.17
C VAL A 153 5.73 -23.15 -4.73
N THR A 154 6.76 -22.35 -4.46
CA THR A 154 7.00 -21.77 -3.14
C THR A 154 6.07 -20.59 -2.86
N LEU A 155 5.82 -20.31 -1.59
CA LEU A 155 5.05 -19.11 -1.20
C LEU A 155 5.69 -17.83 -1.75
N PHE A 156 7.02 -17.74 -1.70
CA PHE A 156 7.76 -16.59 -2.21
C PHE A 156 7.56 -16.37 -3.72
N ASP A 157 7.67 -17.43 -4.53
CA ASP A 157 7.49 -17.32 -5.98
C ASP A 157 6.06 -16.98 -6.36
N TRP A 158 5.10 -17.62 -5.67
CA TRP A 158 3.68 -17.34 -5.86
C TRP A 158 3.33 -15.88 -5.58
N LEU A 159 3.77 -15.31 -4.46
CA LEU A 159 3.50 -13.92 -4.11
C LEU A 159 4.07 -12.93 -5.15
N ARG A 160 5.24 -13.23 -5.72
CA ARG A 160 5.96 -12.32 -6.63
C ARG A 160 5.47 -12.41 -8.07
N ALA A 161 5.33 -13.61 -8.60
CA ALA A 161 5.20 -13.84 -10.04
C ALA A 161 3.76 -14.20 -10.48
N TRP A 162 2.87 -14.59 -9.58
CA TRP A 162 1.58 -15.16 -9.96
C TRP A 162 0.42 -14.17 -9.85
N ASN A 163 -0.59 -14.37 -10.70
CA ASN A 163 -1.92 -13.81 -10.51
C ASN A 163 -2.68 -14.71 -9.54
N TRP A 164 -3.03 -14.16 -8.39
CA TRP A 164 -3.65 -14.93 -7.31
C TRP A 164 -5.08 -15.37 -7.63
N LYS A 165 -5.82 -14.60 -8.45
CA LYS A 165 -7.21 -14.91 -8.82
C LYS A 165 -7.29 -16.08 -9.80
N THR A 166 -6.41 -16.08 -10.80
CA THR A 166 -6.44 -17.05 -11.91
C THR A 166 -5.43 -18.18 -11.76
N TRP A 167 -4.56 -18.14 -10.75
CA TRP A 167 -3.47 -19.11 -10.56
C TRP A 167 -2.59 -19.25 -11.82
N THR A 168 -2.22 -18.11 -12.41
CA THR A 168 -1.36 -18.07 -13.61
C THR A 168 -0.14 -17.20 -13.39
N VAL A 169 1.01 -17.59 -13.94
CA VAL A 169 2.23 -16.77 -13.94
C VAL A 169 2.01 -15.48 -14.73
N ARG A 170 2.64 -14.38 -14.31
CA ARG A 170 2.64 -13.08 -14.97
C ARG A 170 4.00 -12.82 -15.63
N PRO A 171 4.27 -13.36 -16.83
CA PRO A 171 5.61 -13.35 -17.43
C PRO A 171 6.10 -11.94 -17.82
N ARG A 172 5.16 -11.02 -18.12
CA ARG A 172 5.48 -9.65 -18.58
C ARG A 172 5.40 -8.60 -17.46
N ALA A 173 4.87 -8.96 -16.29
CA ALA A 173 4.72 -8.03 -15.18
C ALA A 173 6.01 -8.02 -14.33
N PRO A 174 6.44 -6.86 -13.81
CA PRO A 174 7.52 -6.80 -12.84
C PRO A 174 7.21 -7.67 -11.61
N LEU A 175 8.23 -8.38 -11.12
CA LEU A 175 8.10 -9.14 -9.87
C LEU A 175 7.73 -8.20 -8.72
N ARG A 176 6.69 -8.57 -7.97
CA ARG A 176 6.29 -7.84 -6.77
C ARG A 176 7.37 -7.87 -5.71
N VAL A 177 7.35 -6.86 -4.87
CA VAL A 177 8.16 -6.81 -3.65
C VAL A 177 7.30 -7.33 -2.50
N ILE A 178 7.83 -8.29 -1.74
CA ILE A 178 7.14 -8.79 -0.55
C ILE A 178 7.61 -7.96 0.65
N ASN A 179 6.67 -7.34 1.34
CA ASN A 179 6.88 -6.68 2.61
C ASN A 179 6.22 -7.52 3.71
N TYR A 180 7.01 -8.27 4.47
CA TYR A 180 6.47 -9.12 5.52
C TYR A 180 6.62 -8.51 6.91
N PHE A 181 5.69 -8.83 7.81
CA PHE A 181 5.68 -8.41 9.21
C PHE A 181 5.24 -9.56 10.14
N PRO A 182 5.74 -9.63 11.38
CA PRO A 182 6.88 -8.90 11.90
C PRO A 182 8.20 -9.37 11.27
N ARG A 183 9.27 -8.60 11.45
CA ARG A 183 10.63 -8.98 11.04
C ARG A 183 11.35 -9.59 12.23
N TYR A 184 11.34 -10.91 12.31
CA TYR A 184 12.05 -11.66 13.35
C TYR A 184 13.57 -11.56 13.19
N SER A 185 14.28 -11.53 14.31
CA SER A 185 15.75 -11.50 14.32
C SER A 185 16.37 -12.78 13.76
N SER A 186 17.41 -12.63 12.94
CA SER A 186 18.21 -13.74 12.40
C SER A 186 19.33 -14.21 13.34
N ASP A 187 19.48 -13.61 14.51
CA ASP A 187 20.49 -13.99 15.50
C ASP A 187 20.13 -15.32 16.17
N PRO A 188 20.97 -16.37 16.09
CA PRO A 188 20.73 -17.65 16.76
C PRO A 188 20.55 -17.56 18.28
N GLY A 189 21.09 -16.53 18.94
CA GLY A 189 20.92 -16.31 20.37
C GLY A 189 19.59 -15.67 20.76
N SER A 190 18.84 -15.15 19.78
CA SER A 190 17.55 -14.49 20.02
C SER A 190 16.43 -15.49 20.30
N LEU A 191 15.51 -15.12 21.18
CA LEU A 191 14.26 -15.86 21.40
C LEU A 191 13.39 -15.93 20.12
N GLU A 192 13.57 -15.00 19.18
CA GLU A 192 12.83 -14.93 17.92
C GLU A 192 13.42 -15.79 16.79
N TYR A 193 14.60 -16.40 17.00
CA TYR A 193 15.32 -17.13 15.94
C TYR A 193 14.50 -18.29 15.37
N ARG A 194 13.71 -18.94 16.22
CA ARG A 194 12.81 -20.02 15.80
C ARG A 194 11.76 -19.53 14.79
N ASP A 195 11.18 -18.36 15.04
CA ASP A 195 10.20 -17.76 14.14
C ASP A 195 10.85 -17.25 12.85
N TYR A 196 12.07 -16.70 12.94
CA TYR A 196 12.86 -16.38 11.76
C TYR A 196 13.04 -17.60 10.86
N CYS A 197 13.49 -18.72 11.42
CA CYS A 197 13.67 -19.98 10.68
C CYS A 197 12.36 -20.48 10.07
N ARG A 198 11.25 -20.48 10.84
CA ARG A 198 9.91 -20.86 10.34
C ARG A 198 9.51 -20.03 9.13
N VAL A 199 9.66 -18.71 9.20
CA VAL A 199 9.30 -17.80 8.10
C VAL A 199 10.17 -18.04 6.88
N LYS A 200 11.49 -18.27 7.05
CA LYS A 200 12.38 -18.59 5.93
C LYS A 200 12.02 -19.92 5.28
N LEU A 201 11.71 -20.94 6.07
CA LEU A 201 11.26 -22.23 5.54
C LEU A 201 9.95 -22.07 4.76
N ALA A 202 8.95 -21.39 5.34
CA ALA A 202 7.68 -21.16 4.67
C ALA A 202 7.83 -20.37 3.37
N LEU A 203 8.72 -19.38 3.31
CA LEU A 203 8.91 -18.63 2.07
C LEU A 203 9.54 -19.47 0.96
N HIS A 204 10.49 -20.35 1.29
CA HIS A 204 11.38 -20.97 0.31
C HIS A 204 11.16 -22.48 0.07
N HIS A 205 10.33 -23.14 0.87
CA HIS A 205 9.95 -24.54 0.65
C HIS A 205 8.47 -24.63 0.28
N PRO A 206 8.09 -25.48 -0.70
CA PRO A 206 6.69 -25.78 -0.96
C PRO A 206 6.07 -26.55 0.21
N PHE A 207 4.85 -26.20 0.60
CA PHE A 207 4.10 -26.88 1.69
C PHE A 207 2.60 -26.67 1.51
N GLU A 208 1.77 -27.53 2.09
CA GLU A 208 0.32 -27.33 2.19
C GLU A 208 -0.05 -26.92 3.61
N HIS A 209 0.58 -27.53 4.61
CA HIS A 209 0.46 -27.17 6.01
C HIS A 209 1.82 -26.75 6.58
N VAL A 210 1.83 -25.77 7.48
CA VAL A 210 3.09 -25.28 8.09
C VAL A 210 3.79 -26.40 8.87
N THR A 211 3.04 -27.40 9.34
CA THR A 211 3.56 -28.61 9.98
C THR A 211 4.43 -29.46 9.06
N ASP A 212 4.20 -29.43 7.75
CA ASP A 212 4.99 -30.19 6.76
C ASP A 212 6.45 -29.75 6.74
N LEU A 213 6.70 -28.49 7.11
CA LEU A 213 8.04 -27.90 7.20
C LEU A 213 8.85 -28.45 8.39
N LEU A 214 8.20 -29.13 9.33
CA LEU A 214 8.84 -29.76 10.48
C LEU A 214 9.27 -31.21 10.19
N SER A 215 8.66 -31.86 9.19
CA SER A 215 9.04 -33.19 8.75
C SER A 215 10.16 -33.11 7.72
N PHE A 216 11.35 -33.57 8.10
CA PHE A 216 12.47 -33.71 7.17
C PHE A 216 12.39 -35.08 6.49
N ASN A 217 11.70 -35.15 5.36
CA ASN A 217 11.86 -36.29 4.45
C ASN A 217 13.00 -35.92 3.50
N GLY A 218 14.19 -36.46 3.79
CA GLY A 218 15.35 -36.39 2.91
C GLY A 218 15.16 -37.19 1.63
#